data_AF-A0AAV4GJW8-F1
#
_entry.id   AF-A0AAV4GJW8-F1
#
_cell.length_a   1.000
_cell.length_b   1.000
_cell.length_c   1.000
_cell.angle_alpha   90.00
_cell.angle_beta   90.00
_cell.angle_gamma   90.00
#
_symmetry.space_group_name_H-M   'P 1'
#
loop_
_entity.id
_entity.type
_entity.pdbx_description
1 polymer ?
#
loop_
_entity_poly.entity_id
_entity_poly.type
_entity_poly.pdbx_seq_one_letter_code
_entity_poly.pdbx_strand_id
1 'polypeptide(L)'
;MNLNLADADNRVIINVGGIRHETYKATLKKIPATRLSRLTEALANYDPVLNEYFFDRHPGVFAQILNYYRSGKLHYPTDVCGPLFEEELEFWGLDSNQVEPCCWMTYTQHRDTQDVLAILDRLDLDTDKPTEEDIMKKFGLEEEYKSGELNCWQRIQPKIWALFDEPYSSTAAKVRQTHYSNGPSLLYL
;
A
#
# COMPACT_ATOMS: atom_id res chain seq x y z
N MET A 1 -10.26 -47.62 -19.92
CA MET A 1 -9.95 -46.18 -20.11
C MET A 1 -11.25 -45.41 -19.95
N ASN A 2 -11.53 -44.79 -18.80
CA ASN A 2 -12.67 -43.85 -18.59
C ASN A 2 -12.58 -43.14 -17.21
N LEU A 3 -11.38 -42.80 -16.74
CA LEU A 3 -11.19 -42.06 -15.49
C LEU A 3 -10.87 -40.57 -15.68
N ASN A 4 -10.63 -40.11 -16.92
CA ASN A 4 -10.07 -38.76 -17.17
C ASN A 4 -11.09 -37.70 -17.63
N LEU A 5 -12.30 -38.07 -18.06
CA LEU A 5 -13.31 -37.10 -18.53
C LEU A 5 -14.08 -36.46 -17.38
N ALA A 6 -14.45 -37.26 -16.37
CA ALA A 6 -15.18 -36.78 -15.19
C ALA A 6 -14.37 -35.80 -14.31
N ASP A 7 -13.05 -35.97 -14.28
CA ASP A 7 -12.17 -35.08 -13.51
C ASP A 7 -11.91 -33.75 -14.23
N ALA A 8 -11.98 -33.73 -15.57
CA ALA A 8 -11.89 -32.52 -16.38
C ALA A 8 -13.13 -31.63 -16.25
N ASP A 9 -14.34 -32.21 -16.26
CA ASP A 9 -15.60 -31.47 -16.05
C ASP A 9 -15.73 -30.85 -14.64
N ASN A 10 -14.93 -31.35 -13.69
CA ASN A 10 -14.87 -30.87 -12.33
C ASN A 10 -13.85 -29.75 -12.10
N ARG A 11 -13.01 -29.44 -13.10
CA ARG A 11 -12.07 -28.31 -13.02
C ARG A 11 -12.73 -27.01 -13.49
N VAL A 12 -12.19 -25.91 -13.01
CA VAL A 12 -12.59 -24.55 -13.36
C VAL A 12 -11.35 -23.70 -13.52
N ILE A 13 -11.36 -22.87 -14.56
CA ILE A 13 -10.30 -21.90 -14.85
C ILE A 13 -10.76 -20.52 -14.39
N ILE A 14 -9.94 -19.88 -13.58
CA ILE A 14 -10.14 -18.52 -13.09
C ILE A 14 -8.93 -17.71 -13.55
N ASN A 15 -9.14 -16.84 -14.52
CA ASN A 15 -8.18 -15.91 -15.05
C ASN A 15 -8.22 -14.61 -14.23
N VAL A 16 -7.17 -14.32 -13.47
CA VAL A 16 -7.05 -13.13 -12.63
C VAL A 16 -5.91 -12.27 -13.15
N GLY A 17 -6.20 -11.04 -13.58
CA GLY A 17 -5.19 -10.12 -14.12
C GLY A 17 -4.39 -10.69 -15.30
N GLY A 18 -4.97 -11.61 -16.07
CA GLY A 18 -4.32 -12.31 -17.18
C GLY A 18 -3.63 -13.64 -16.81
N ILE A 19 -3.54 -13.98 -15.51
CA ILE A 19 -2.95 -15.24 -15.04
C ILE A 19 -4.05 -16.27 -14.81
N ARG A 20 -3.94 -17.41 -15.50
CA ARG A 20 -4.90 -18.53 -15.36
C ARG A 20 -4.57 -19.39 -14.16
N HIS A 21 -5.53 -19.49 -13.25
CA HIS A 21 -5.51 -20.39 -12.12
C HIS A 21 -6.51 -21.52 -12.34
N GLU A 22 -6.06 -22.76 -12.21
CA GLU A 22 -6.91 -23.94 -12.34
C GLU A 22 -7.13 -24.61 -10.97
N THR A 23 -8.36 -25.01 -10.70
CA THR A 23 -8.74 -25.72 -9.47
C THR A 23 -9.99 -26.56 -9.70
N TYR A 24 -10.39 -27.33 -8.68
CA TYR A 24 -11.64 -28.08 -8.69
C TYR A 24 -12.81 -27.23 -8.21
N LYS A 25 -13.98 -27.40 -8.83
CA LYS A 25 -15.25 -26.78 -8.39
C LYS A 25 -15.53 -27.09 -6.91
N ALA A 26 -15.23 -28.31 -6.45
CA ALA A 26 -15.37 -28.72 -5.05
C ALA A 26 -14.46 -27.93 -4.09
N THR A 27 -13.25 -27.54 -4.50
CA THR A 27 -12.35 -26.70 -3.70
C THR A 27 -12.99 -25.36 -3.38
N LEU A 28 -13.66 -24.74 -4.35
CA LEU A 28 -14.33 -23.44 -4.15
C LEU A 28 -15.55 -23.53 -3.22
N LYS A 29 -16.11 -24.72 -3.01
CA LYS A 29 -17.25 -24.94 -2.11
C LYS A 29 -16.82 -25.16 -0.65
N LYS A 30 -15.54 -25.38 -0.37
CA LYS A 30 -15.02 -25.61 1.01
C LYS A 30 -15.24 -24.41 1.93
N ILE A 31 -15.18 -23.20 1.39
CA ILE A 31 -15.45 -21.96 2.12
C ILE A 31 -16.73 -21.35 1.51
N PRO A 32 -17.90 -21.56 2.13
CA PRO A 32 -19.17 -21.10 1.59
C PRO A 32 -19.34 -19.59 1.76
N ALA A 33 -20.37 -19.04 1.11
CA ALA A 33 -20.75 -17.62 1.18
C ALA A 33 -19.71 -16.61 0.66
N THR A 34 -18.70 -17.09 -0.06
CA THR A 34 -17.68 -16.27 -0.75
C THR A 34 -18.04 -16.03 -2.21
N ARG A 35 -17.34 -15.11 -2.89
CA ARG A 35 -17.51 -14.89 -4.34
C ARG A 35 -17.22 -16.15 -5.14
N LEU A 36 -16.13 -16.86 -4.83
CA LEU A 36 -15.72 -18.06 -5.55
C LEU A 36 -16.68 -19.24 -5.34
N SER A 37 -17.26 -19.36 -4.14
CA SER A 37 -18.26 -20.41 -3.88
C SER A 37 -19.55 -20.22 -4.68
N ARG A 38 -19.81 -19.00 -5.19
CA ARG A 38 -21.01 -18.64 -5.94
C ARG A 38 -20.79 -18.52 -7.44
N LEU A 39 -19.64 -18.96 -7.97
CA LEU A 39 -19.41 -18.95 -9.42
C LEU A 39 -20.46 -19.77 -10.16
N THR A 40 -21.04 -19.18 -11.21
CA THR A 40 -21.95 -19.81 -12.15
C THR A 40 -21.69 -19.26 -13.55
N GLU A 41 -21.98 -20.05 -14.58
CA GLU A 41 -21.79 -19.65 -15.99
C GLU A 41 -22.73 -18.50 -16.41
N ALA A 42 -23.73 -18.17 -15.60
CA ALA A 42 -24.62 -17.03 -15.82
C ALA A 42 -24.00 -15.68 -15.40
N LEU A 43 -22.83 -15.69 -14.75
CA LEU A 43 -22.17 -14.46 -14.35
C LEU A 43 -21.56 -13.75 -15.56
N ALA A 44 -21.64 -12.42 -15.56
CA ALA A 44 -21.13 -11.57 -16.65
C ALA A 44 -19.62 -11.71 -16.90
N ASN A 45 -18.88 -12.25 -15.93
CA ASN A 45 -17.44 -12.43 -16.00
C ASN A 45 -17.01 -13.85 -16.45
N TYR A 46 -17.97 -14.68 -16.89
CA TYR A 46 -17.68 -15.97 -17.51
C TYR A 46 -17.56 -15.83 -19.03
N ASP A 47 -16.45 -16.34 -19.59
CA ASP A 47 -16.21 -16.45 -21.02
C ASP A 47 -16.57 -17.88 -21.49
N PRO A 48 -17.65 -18.07 -22.25
CA PRO A 48 -18.08 -19.39 -22.72
C PRO A 48 -17.20 -19.95 -23.85
N VAL A 49 -16.41 -19.11 -24.53
CA VAL A 49 -15.51 -19.53 -25.62
C VAL A 49 -14.26 -20.15 -25.02
N LEU A 50 -13.69 -19.50 -24.01
CA LEU A 50 -12.49 -19.98 -23.31
C LEU A 50 -12.81 -20.92 -22.13
N ASN A 51 -14.09 -21.00 -21.74
CA ASN A 51 -14.57 -21.73 -20.57
C ASN A 51 -13.83 -21.30 -19.27
N GLU A 52 -13.70 -19.99 -19.07
CA GLU A 52 -12.99 -19.42 -17.92
C GLU A 52 -13.72 -18.23 -17.31
N TYR A 53 -13.44 -17.94 -16.04
CA TYR A 53 -13.89 -16.71 -15.38
C TYR A 53 -12.79 -15.67 -15.41
N PHE A 54 -13.06 -14.46 -15.87
CA PHE A 54 -12.11 -13.36 -15.84
C PHE A 54 -12.34 -12.40 -14.67
N PHE A 55 -11.27 -11.99 -14.01
CA PHE A 55 -11.28 -10.97 -12.97
C PHE A 55 -10.10 -10.02 -13.17
N ASP A 56 -10.36 -8.73 -13.32
CA ASP A 56 -9.32 -7.71 -13.42
C ASP A 56 -8.83 -7.31 -12.01
N ARG A 57 -8.16 -8.24 -11.33
CA ARG A 57 -7.67 -8.14 -9.94
C ARG A 57 -6.23 -8.63 -9.83
N HIS A 58 -5.64 -8.54 -8.63
CA HIS A 58 -4.23 -8.84 -8.42
C HIS A 58 -3.91 -10.36 -8.46
N PRO A 59 -3.16 -10.86 -9.46
CA PRO A 59 -2.94 -12.30 -9.62
C PRO A 59 -2.08 -12.93 -8.51
N GLY A 60 -1.07 -12.21 -8.01
CA GLY A 60 -0.19 -12.69 -6.93
C GLY A 60 -0.95 -12.99 -5.64
N VAL A 61 -1.75 -12.03 -5.17
CA VAL A 61 -2.64 -12.19 -4.01
C VAL A 61 -3.64 -13.33 -4.22
N PHE A 62 -4.22 -13.46 -5.41
CA PHE A 62 -5.18 -14.52 -5.71
C PHE A 62 -4.61 -15.93 -5.50
N ALA A 63 -3.30 -16.13 -5.72
CA ALA A 63 -2.67 -17.42 -5.43
C ALA A 63 -2.81 -17.81 -3.94
N GLN A 64 -2.67 -16.84 -3.02
CA GLN A 64 -2.84 -17.08 -1.58
C GLN A 64 -4.29 -17.32 -1.20
N ILE A 65 -5.21 -16.56 -1.79
CA ILE A 65 -6.65 -16.78 -1.63
C ILE A 65 -7.02 -18.19 -2.07
N LEU A 66 -6.57 -18.63 -3.24
CA LEU A 66 -6.86 -19.97 -3.73
C LEU A 66 -6.23 -21.06 -2.84
N ASN A 67 -5.04 -20.82 -2.29
CA ASN A 67 -4.43 -21.72 -1.31
C ASN A 67 -5.25 -21.83 -0.03
N TYR A 68 -5.91 -20.76 0.42
CA TYR A 68 -6.81 -20.82 1.56
C TYR A 68 -7.97 -21.81 1.32
N TYR A 69 -8.59 -21.81 0.14
CA TYR A 69 -9.60 -22.83 -0.19
C TYR A 69 -9.03 -24.26 -0.22
N ARG A 70 -7.76 -24.44 -0.56
CA ARG A 70 -7.12 -25.76 -0.61
C ARG A 70 -6.81 -26.29 0.78
N SER A 71 -6.14 -25.48 1.61
CA SER A 71 -5.58 -25.86 2.91
C SER A 71 -6.52 -25.60 4.09
N GLY A 72 -7.47 -24.67 3.96
CA GLY A 72 -8.25 -24.14 5.08
C GLY A 72 -7.47 -23.22 6.01
N LYS A 73 -6.27 -22.79 5.61
CA LYS A 73 -5.39 -21.90 6.39
C LYS A 73 -5.10 -20.63 5.62
N LEU A 74 -5.45 -19.47 6.19
CA LEU A 74 -5.23 -18.17 5.58
C LEU A 74 -3.88 -17.60 6.05
N HIS A 75 -2.93 -17.50 5.12
CA HIS A 75 -1.61 -16.92 5.38
C HIS A 75 -1.45 -15.60 4.64
N TYR A 76 -0.74 -14.67 5.28
CA TYR A 76 -0.40 -13.39 4.67
C TYR A 76 0.77 -13.55 3.67
N PRO A 77 0.67 -12.98 2.46
CA PRO A 77 1.81 -12.86 1.56
C PRO A 77 2.91 -11.98 2.17
N THR A 78 4.18 -12.35 1.94
CA THR A 78 5.35 -11.59 2.43
C THR A 78 5.77 -10.46 1.49
N ASP A 79 5.31 -10.51 0.25
CA ASP A 79 5.67 -9.62 -0.86
C ASP A 79 4.59 -8.56 -1.17
N VAL A 80 3.50 -8.54 -0.38
CA VAL A 80 2.36 -7.64 -0.56
C VAL A 80 2.06 -6.93 0.75
N CYS A 81 1.71 -5.65 0.68
CA CYS A 81 1.36 -4.87 1.87
C CYS A 81 0.00 -5.28 2.46
N GLY A 82 -0.16 -5.07 3.76
CA GLY A 82 -1.39 -5.30 4.52
C GLY A 82 -2.68 -4.82 3.83
N PRO A 83 -2.78 -3.51 3.57
CA PRO A 83 -4.00 -2.92 3.02
C PRO A 83 -4.42 -3.51 1.67
N LEU A 84 -3.46 -3.80 0.78
CA LEU A 84 -3.75 -4.40 -0.52
C LEU A 84 -4.31 -5.83 -0.39
N PHE A 85 -3.79 -6.61 0.57
CA PHE A 85 -4.32 -7.94 0.83
C PHE A 85 -5.72 -7.90 1.45
N GLU A 86 -5.98 -6.95 2.35
CA GLU A 86 -7.32 -6.74 2.93
C GLU A 86 -8.35 -6.36 1.87
N GLU A 87 -8.02 -5.44 0.96
CA GLU A 87 -8.90 -5.06 -0.16
C GLU A 87 -9.26 -6.28 -1.03
N GLU A 88 -8.28 -7.14 -1.31
CA GLU A 88 -8.52 -8.38 -2.03
C GLU A 88 -9.40 -9.35 -1.22
N LEU A 89 -9.12 -9.56 0.07
CA LEU A 89 -9.96 -10.43 0.91
C LEU A 89 -11.41 -9.97 0.91
N GLU A 90 -11.65 -8.66 1.07
CA GLU A 90 -12.98 -8.06 0.98
C GLU A 90 -13.62 -8.33 -0.39
N PHE A 91 -12.88 -8.10 -1.48
CA PHE A 91 -13.37 -8.37 -2.83
C PHE A 91 -13.81 -9.83 -2.99
N TRP A 92 -13.04 -10.80 -2.49
CA TRP A 92 -13.36 -12.23 -2.59
C TRP A 92 -14.39 -12.71 -1.56
N GLY A 93 -14.76 -11.85 -0.61
CA GLY A 93 -15.72 -12.12 0.46
C GLY A 93 -15.16 -13.03 1.54
N LEU A 94 -13.90 -12.81 1.92
CA LEU A 94 -13.19 -13.55 2.96
C LEU A 94 -12.94 -12.64 4.17
N ASP A 95 -13.10 -13.21 5.37
CA ASP A 95 -12.87 -12.51 6.63
C ASP A 95 -11.37 -12.48 6.97
N SER A 96 -10.80 -11.28 7.09
CA SER A 96 -9.39 -11.07 7.44
C SER A 96 -9.05 -11.52 8.87
N ASN A 97 -10.04 -11.73 9.73
CA ASN A 97 -9.81 -12.25 11.09
C ASN A 97 -9.46 -13.75 11.13
N GLN A 98 -9.59 -14.46 10.01
CA GLN A 98 -9.27 -15.90 9.91
C GLN A 98 -7.78 -16.17 9.63
N VAL A 99 -6.92 -15.14 9.69
CA VAL A 99 -5.48 -15.27 9.43
C VAL A 99 -4.81 -16.13 10.51
N GLU A 100 -3.95 -17.05 10.07
CA GLU A 100 -3.21 -17.95 10.95
C GLU A 100 -2.26 -17.19 11.91
N PRO A 101 -2.06 -17.68 13.15
CA PRO A 101 -1.24 -16.99 14.16
C PRO A 101 0.19 -16.66 13.71
N CYS A 102 0.80 -17.49 12.87
CA CYS A 102 2.15 -17.26 12.34
C CYS A 102 2.28 -15.96 11.53
N CYS A 103 1.17 -15.39 11.07
CA CYS A 103 1.14 -14.19 10.25
C CYS A 103 0.70 -12.93 11.01
N TRP A 104 0.27 -13.05 12.27
CA TRP A 104 -0.26 -11.92 13.04
C TRP A 104 0.78 -10.82 13.23
N MET A 105 2.05 -11.16 13.47
CA MET A 105 3.09 -10.17 13.73
C MET A 105 3.32 -9.26 12.51
N THR A 106 3.42 -9.85 11.32
CA THR A 106 3.57 -9.12 10.05
C THR A 106 2.33 -8.29 9.77
N TYR A 107 1.15 -8.86 9.99
CA TYR A 107 -0.14 -8.17 9.79
C TYR A 107 -0.29 -6.94 10.69
N THR A 108 -0.12 -7.10 12.00
CA THR A 108 -0.28 -6.00 12.97
C THR A 108 0.76 -4.92 12.77
N GLN A 109 2.03 -5.28 12.49
CA GLN A 109 3.07 -4.28 12.21
C GLN A 109 2.72 -3.41 11.00
N HIS A 110 2.20 -4.00 9.91
CA HIS A 110 1.83 -3.22 8.74
C HIS A 110 0.65 -2.29 9.02
N ARG A 111 -0.40 -2.77 9.71
CA ARG A 111 -1.56 -1.93 10.06
C ARG A 111 -1.17 -0.79 11.00
N ASP A 112 -0.45 -1.10 12.08
CA ASP A 112 -0.04 -0.12 13.08
C ASP A 112 0.90 0.93 12.46
N THR A 113 1.77 0.53 11.52
CA THR A 113 2.62 1.47 10.78
C THR A 113 1.79 2.43 9.92
N GLN A 114 0.78 1.93 9.20
CA GLN A 114 -0.11 2.77 8.39
C GLN A 114 -0.91 3.74 9.25
N ASP A 115 -1.43 3.28 10.40
CA ASP A 115 -2.15 4.13 11.35
C ASP A 115 -1.25 5.24 11.90
N VAL A 116 -0.02 4.91 12.30
CA VAL A 116 0.97 5.90 12.75
C VAL A 116 1.31 6.89 11.64
N LEU A 117 1.55 6.43 10.41
CA LEU A 117 1.82 7.32 9.27
C LEU A 117 0.65 8.26 8.99
N ALA A 118 -0.59 7.77 9.07
CA ALA A 118 -1.79 8.59 8.89
C ALA A 118 -1.99 9.59 10.04
N ILE A 119 -1.54 9.27 11.26
CA ILE A 119 -1.51 10.22 12.37
C ILE A 119 -0.44 11.30 12.11
N LEU A 120 0.76 10.91 11.70
CA LEU A 120 1.84 11.86 11.38
C LEU A 120 1.44 12.83 10.27
N ASP A 121 0.84 12.34 9.18
CA ASP A 121 0.37 13.17 8.08
C ASP A 121 -0.68 14.20 8.53
N ARG A 122 -1.60 13.81 9.43
CA ARG A 122 -2.56 14.75 10.05
C ARG A 122 -1.87 15.81 10.91
N LEU A 123 -0.88 15.41 11.71
CA LEU A 123 -0.12 16.34 12.55
C LEU A 123 0.72 17.31 11.72
N ASP A 124 1.27 16.85 10.59
CA ASP A 124 2.04 17.68 9.67
C ASP A 124 1.14 18.69 8.91
N LEU A 125 -0.15 18.36 8.70
CA LEU A 125 -1.15 19.29 8.16
C LEU A 125 -1.60 20.34 9.18
N ASP A 126 -1.65 19.99 10.47
CA ASP A 126 -2.00 20.91 11.56
C ASP A 126 -0.84 21.85 11.95
N THR A 127 0.36 21.61 11.45
CA THR A 127 1.46 22.57 11.53
C THR A 127 1.27 23.60 10.42
N ASP A 128 0.44 24.61 10.68
CA ASP A 128 0.30 25.77 9.80
C ASP A 128 1.69 26.24 9.36
N LYS A 129 1.87 26.48 8.05
CA LYS A 129 3.12 27.11 7.56
C LYS A 129 3.34 28.36 8.41
N PRO A 130 4.47 28.49 9.12
CA PRO A 130 4.69 29.61 10.02
C PRO A 130 4.52 30.90 9.23
N THR A 131 3.73 31.82 9.76
CA THR A 131 3.50 33.11 9.10
C THR A 131 4.82 33.87 9.00
N GLU A 132 4.89 34.87 8.12
CA GLU A 132 6.09 35.71 8.05
C GLU A 132 6.42 36.34 9.41
N GLU A 133 5.42 36.66 10.24
CA GLU A 133 5.62 37.13 11.62
C GLU A 133 6.27 36.08 12.51
N ASP A 134 5.80 34.83 12.48
CA ASP A 134 6.38 33.72 13.28
C ASP A 134 7.84 33.45 12.88
N ILE A 135 8.13 33.53 11.57
CA ILE A 135 9.48 33.40 11.03
C ILE A 135 10.34 34.55 11.55
N MET A 136 9.89 35.81 11.44
CA MET A 136 10.68 36.96 11.90
C MET A 136 10.90 36.95 13.41
N LYS A 137 9.90 36.50 14.19
CA LYS A 137 10.01 36.32 15.63
C LYS A 137 11.10 35.32 16.03
N LYS A 138 11.24 34.21 15.28
CA LYS A 138 12.32 33.21 15.50
C LYS A 138 13.73 33.82 15.38
N PHE A 139 13.88 34.89 14.60
CA PHE A 139 15.15 35.61 14.43
C PHE A 139 15.26 36.89 15.29
N GLY A 140 14.27 37.17 16.14
CA GLY A 140 14.23 38.39 16.95
C GLY A 140 13.95 39.67 16.17
N LEU A 141 13.41 39.55 14.96
CA LEU A 141 13.20 40.66 14.01
C LEU A 141 11.74 41.17 13.98
N GLU A 142 10.97 40.85 15.02
CA GLU A 142 9.52 41.09 15.07
C GLU A 142 9.18 42.60 15.00
N GLU A 143 9.91 43.43 15.76
CA GLU A 143 9.70 44.88 15.79
C GLU A 143 10.12 45.56 14.48
N GLU A 144 11.21 45.10 13.86
CA GLU A 144 11.74 45.66 12.61
C GLU A 144 10.89 45.26 11.40
N TYR A 145 10.26 44.09 11.46
CA TYR A 145 9.25 43.67 10.49
C TYR A 145 7.98 44.54 10.62
N LYS A 146 7.50 44.78 11.85
CA LYS A 146 6.31 45.62 12.10
C LYS A 146 6.55 47.11 11.76
N SER A 147 7.75 47.62 11.96
CA SER A 147 8.12 49.00 11.59
C SER A 147 8.40 49.18 10.08
N GLY A 148 8.59 48.08 9.34
CA GLY A 148 8.94 48.09 7.93
C GLY A 148 10.42 48.40 7.65
N GLU A 149 11.26 48.44 8.70
CA GLU A 149 12.68 48.86 8.63
C GLU A 149 13.66 47.70 8.45
N LEU A 150 13.22 46.57 7.86
CA LEU A 150 14.11 45.44 7.62
C LEU A 150 15.20 45.74 6.59
N ASN A 151 16.44 45.50 6.97
CA ASN A 151 17.59 45.57 6.07
C ASN A 151 17.65 44.37 5.10
N CYS A 152 18.47 44.47 4.04
CA CYS A 152 18.55 43.42 3.02
C CYS A 152 19.01 42.06 3.58
N TRP A 153 19.92 42.05 4.55
CA TRP A 153 20.39 40.82 5.17
C TRP A 153 19.32 40.17 6.04
N GLN A 154 18.61 40.94 6.87
CA GLN A 154 17.49 40.51 7.71
C GLN A 154 16.35 39.89 6.87
N ARG A 155 16.13 40.36 5.64
CA ARG A 155 15.15 39.77 4.70
C ARG A 155 15.63 38.47 4.05
N ILE A 156 16.94 38.29 3.91
CA ILE A 156 17.53 37.15 3.21
C ILE A 156 17.90 36.04 4.20
N GLN A 157 18.27 36.39 5.44
CA GLN A 157 18.72 35.49 6.49
C GLN A 157 17.73 34.34 6.75
N PRO A 158 16.41 34.55 6.91
CA PRO A 158 15.44 33.46 7.09
C PRO A 158 15.37 32.51 5.88
N LYS A 159 15.56 33.04 4.67
CA LYS A 159 15.51 32.24 3.43
C LYS A 159 16.75 31.37 3.27
N ILE A 160 17.92 31.89 3.62
CA ILE A 160 19.16 31.11 3.68
C ILE A 160 19.03 30.05 4.77
N TRP A 161 18.53 30.40 5.95
CA TRP A 161 18.34 29.45 7.03
C TRP A 161 17.43 28.29 6.63
N ALA A 162 16.25 28.58 6.04
CA ALA A 162 15.32 27.57 5.56
C ALA A 162 15.95 26.65 4.48
N LEU A 163 16.79 27.20 3.59
CA LEU A 163 17.52 26.42 2.59
C LEU A 163 18.54 25.44 3.23
N PHE A 164 19.09 25.80 4.39
CA PHE A 164 20.14 25.01 5.04
C PHE A 164 19.64 24.00 6.07
N ASP A 165 18.61 24.36 6.84
CA ASP A 165 18.07 23.56 7.95
C ASP A 165 16.88 22.69 7.56
N GLU A 166 16.08 23.12 6.56
CA GLU A 166 14.89 22.39 6.12
C GLU A 166 15.09 21.83 4.71
N PRO A 167 15.50 20.57 4.56
CA PRO A 167 15.81 19.98 3.25
C PRO A 167 14.62 19.93 2.28
N TYR A 168 13.39 20.08 2.79
CA TYR A 168 12.17 20.10 1.99
C TYR A 168 11.59 21.51 1.75
N SER A 169 12.22 22.57 2.27
CA SER A 169 11.71 23.95 2.21
C SER A 169 11.62 24.52 0.79
N SER A 170 12.43 24.02 -0.14
CA SER A 170 12.47 24.48 -1.54
C SER A 170 13.05 23.43 -2.49
N THR A 171 12.85 23.61 -3.79
CA THR A 171 13.45 22.75 -4.83
C THR A 171 14.99 22.74 -4.74
N ALA A 172 15.60 23.88 -4.41
CA ALA A 172 17.05 23.97 -4.21
C ALA A 172 17.53 23.19 -2.97
N ALA A 173 16.74 23.21 -1.87
CA ALA A 173 17.02 22.41 -0.68
C ALA A 173 16.98 20.89 -0.97
N LYS A 174 16.01 20.46 -1.78
CA LYS A 174 15.86 19.05 -2.22
C LYS A 174 17.04 18.58 -3.09
N VAL A 175 17.55 19.42 -3.97
CA VAL A 175 18.75 19.12 -4.79
C VAL A 175 20.00 18.95 -3.91
N ARG A 176 20.15 19.75 -2.84
CA ARG A 176 21.27 19.57 -1.90
C ARG A 176 21.20 18.23 -1.15
N GLN A 177 20.01 17.80 -0.74
CA GLN A 177 19.81 16.51 -0.06
C GLN A 177 20.15 15.32 -0.96
N THR A 178 19.84 15.41 -2.25
CA THR A 178 20.20 14.37 -3.25
C THR A 178 21.70 14.33 -3.55
N HIS A 179 22.44 15.43 -3.40
CA HIS A 179 23.91 15.43 -3.51
C HIS A 179 24.62 14.84 -2.29
N TYR A 180 24.10 15.05 -1.07
CA TYR A 180 24.68 14.45 0.16
C TYR A 180 24.46 12.93 0.23
N SER A 181 23.36 12.44 -0.31
CA SER A 181 23.03 11.00 -0.37
C SER A 181 23.75 10.25 -1.50
N ASN A 182 24.35 10.95 -2.47
CA ASN A 182 25.14 10.38 -3.57
C ASN A 182 26.64 10.68 -3.48
N GLY A 183 27.13 11.13 -2.32
CA GLY A 183 28.56 11.27 -2.06
C GLY A 183 29.22 9.89 -1.83
N PRO A 184 30.48 9.66 -2.25
CA PRO A 184 31.15 8.38 -2.03
C PRO A 184 31.20 8.08 -0.53
N SER A 185 30.75 6.88 -0.17
CA SER A 185 30.95 6.26 1.13
C SER A 185 32.44 6.30 1.50
N LEU A 186 32.83 7.31 2.26
CA LEU A 186 34.07 7.26 3.03
C LEU A 186 33.74 6.55 4.34
N LEU A 187 33.71 5.21 4.24
CA LEU A 187 34.09 4.35 5.35
C LEU A 187 35.50 4.73 5.78
N TYR A 188 35.65 5.28 6.99
CA TYR A 188 36.90 5.24 7.72
C TYR A 188 36.63 4.95 9.19
N LEU A 189 37.08 3.74 9.57
CA LEU A 189 37.61 3.25 10.87
C LEU A 189 37.10 3.88 12.16
#